data_AF-A0A7X4KZH9-F1
#
_entry.id   AF-A0A7X4KZH9-F1
#
_cell.length_a   1.000
_cell.length_b   1.000
_cell.length_c   1.000
_cell.angle_alpha   90.00
_cell.angle_beta   90.00
_cell.angle_gamma   90.00
#
_symmetry.space_group_name_H-M   'P 1'
#
loop_
_entity.id
_entity.type
_entity.pdbx_description
1 polymer ?
#
loop_
_entity_poly.entity_id
_entity_poly.type
_entity_poly.pdbx_seq_one_letter_code
_entity_poly.pdbx_strand_id
1 'polypeptide(L)'
;MSDQQRATSAVVDFVDRTRWQDCPPEAVRIAKRCVLDGLGVMLAGSTQDAGRILRGWVQTVDAKPESTAFGPEPFRSGASSAALLNGTSGHALDWDDTQLATSPDRIFGLLTHPTVPPMVAALAIGERQHASGKAFLEAFLTGFEVECKIAEAISPGHYRKGFHSSGTVGTFGAAVAAGRLLGLEGDRMAHALAIAASSASGIRVNFGSMTKPLHVGRAAQNGVVAAELAARGFTGGRDALDPPWGFFQAFSHGEGFDADRIVGRLGDPHAIVWPGVSIKPYPCGVLGHPTMDAMRRLVIAHDVQPERIVRIRVRAGSNILNPLRYPIASNELEAKFCPAFMVSAIALRRKAGVHEFNDEFVRSAPVQAMMRKVERVLDPEIEAKGWEKIRSTVEVDLDDGRTLAEEADERYRGGPDLPFTREELHEKFSDCASLVLPPPAIDETAGMVEALEDLSDVSELSRLLSAAPAAAAP
;
A
#
# COMPACT_ATOMS: atom_id res chain seq x y z
N MET A 1 -31.10 -12.32 14.74
CA MET A 1 -30.47 -10.99 14.60
C MET A 1 -31.44 -10.15 13.80
N SER A 2 -31.88 -9.00 14.32
CA SER A 2 -32.70 -8.05 13.56
C SER A 2 -31.90 -7.56 12.33
N ASP A 3 -32.57 -7.20 11.24
CA ASP A 3 -31.93 -6.72 9.99
C ASP A 3 -30.94 -5.56 10.20
N GLN A 4 -31.06 -4.83 11.31
CA GLN A 4 -30.25 -3.67 11.67
C GLN A 4 -28.79 -3.96 12.07
N GLN A 5 -28.34 -5.23 12.13
CA GLN A 5 -26.97 -5.61 12.51
C GLN A 5 -26.18 -6.33 11.41
N ARG A 6 -26.64 -6.31 10.16
CA ARG A 6 -25.97 -7.02 9.06
C ARG A 6 -24.93 -6.16 8.37
N ALA A 7 -23.68 -6.60 8.40
CA ALA A 7 -22.55 -5.95 7.75
C ALA A 7 -22.68 -5.93 6.22
N THR A 8 -23.21 -7.00 5.61
CA THR A 8 -23.39 -7.03 4.14
C THR A 8 -24.36 -5.94 3.69
N SER A 9 -25.51 -5.82 4.38
CA SER A 9 -26.48 -4.77 4.09
C SER A 9 -25.91 -3.37 4.34
N ALA A 10 -25.15 -3.17 5.43
CA ALA A 10 -24.52 -1.88 5.70
C ALA A 10 -23.56 -1.44 4.57
N VAL A 11 -22.79 -2.38 4.00
CA VAL A 11 -21.92 -2.11 2.84
C VAL A 11 -22.73 -1.77 1.59
N VAL A 12 -23.79 -2.55 1.30
CA VAL A 12 -24.67 -2.29 0.16
C VAL A 12 -25.36 -0.92 0.29
N ASP A 13 -25.91 -0.59 1.45
CA ASP A 13 -26.55 0.70 1.71
C ASP A 13 -25.57 1.87 1.55
N PHE A 14 -24.31 1.69 1.98
CA PHE A 14 -23.26 2.68 1.77
C PHE A 14 -22.93 2.89 0.30
N VAL A 15 -22.79 1.80 -0.47
CA VAL A 15 -22.58 1.85 -1.92
C VAL A 15 -23.74 2.58 -2.60
N ASP A 16 -24.97 2.21 -2.26
CA ASP A 16 -26.19 2.71 -2.90
C ASP A 16 -26.44 4.20 -2.62
N ARG A 17 -25.97 4.72 -1.47
CA ARG A 17 -26.12 6.14 -1.11
C ARG A 17 -24.92 7.02 -1.47
N THR A 18 -23.75 6.45 -1.73
CA THR A 18 -22.53 7.24 -2.01
C THR A 18 -22.65 7.95 -3.35
N ARG A 19 -22.38 9.25 -3.37
CA ARG A 19 -22.35 10.08 -4.58
C ARG A 19 -21.16 11.03 -4.52
N TRP A 20 -20.63 11.37 -5.69
CA TRP A 20 -19.46 12.24 -5.84
C TRP A 20 -19.62 13.58 -5.11
N GLN A 21 -20.79 14.22 -5.22
CA GLN A 21 -21.04 15.51 -4.58
C GLN A 21 -20.98 15.46 -3.05
N ASP A 22 -21.15 14.26 -2.46
CA ASP A 22 -21.16 14.06 -1.01
C ASP A 22 -19.77 13.62 -0.49
N CYS A 23 -18.80 13.37 -1.37
CA CYS A 23 -17.43 13.06 -0.99
C CYS A 23 -16.77 14.29 -0.32
N PRO A 24 -16.27 14.19 0.93
CA PRO A 24 -15.62 15.31 1.59
C PRO A 24 -14.41 15.81 0.79
N PRO A 25 -14.21 17.12 0.63
CA PRO A 25 -13.07 17.67 -0.10
C PRO A 25 -11.72 17.15 0.41
N GLU A 26 -11.60 16.93 1.71
CA GLU A 26 -10.41 16.37 2.33
C GLU A 26 -10.17 14.90 1.94
N ALA A 27 -11.23 14.09 1.85
CA ALA A 27 -11.12 12.71 1.38
C ALA A 27 -10.66 12.65 -0.08
N VAL A 28 -11.18 13.54 -0.94
CA VAL A 28 -10.74 13.67 -2.34
C VAL A 28 -9.27 14.09 -2.42
N ARG A 29 -8.85 15.05 -1.60
CA ARG A 29 -7.46 15.51 -1.53
C ARG A 29 -6.50 14.38 -1.15
N ILE A 30 -6.84 13.59 -0.13
CA ILE A 30 -6.02 12.45 0.29
C ILE A 30 -6.05 11.33 -0.76
N ALA A 31 -7.21 11.08 -1.38
CA ALA A 31 -7.34 10.08 -2.44
C ALA A 31 -6.40 10.36 -3.62
N LYS A 32 -6.31 11.60 -4.09
CA LYS A 32 -5.36 11.97 -5.17
C LYS A 32 -3.90 11.72 -4.77
N ARG A 33 -3.56 11.91 -3.50
CA ARG A 33 -2.22 11.63 -2.97
C ARG A 33 -1.93 10.13 -2.92
N CYS A 34 -2.89 9.32 -2.46
CA CYS A 34 -2.81 7.86 -2.51
C CYS A 34 -2.71 7.34 -3.95
N VAL A 35 -3.48 7.90 -4.89
CA VAL A 35 -3.39 7.54 -6.31
C VAL A 35 -2.00 7.85 -6.87
N LEU A 36 -1.45 9.04 -6.60
CA LEU A 36 -0.11 9.41 -7.06
C LEU A 36 0.97 8.46 -6.51
N ASP A 37 0.90 8.16 -5.21
CA ASP A 37 1.79 7.19 -4.55
C ASP A 37 1.67 5.79 -5.16
N GLY A 38 0.42 5.30 -5.28
CA GLY A 38 0.07 3.99 -5.82
C GLY A 38 0.54 3.80 -7.26
N LEU A 39 0.40 4.81 -8.10
CA LEU A 39 0.91 4.80 -9.48
C LEU A 39 2.44 4.72 -9.49
N GLY A 40 3.12 5.50 -8.66
CA GLY A 40 4.58 5.47 -8.53
C GLY A 40 5.08 4.06 -8.17
N VAL A 41 4.61 3.51 -7.04
CA VAL A 41 5.05 2.17 -6.59
C VAL A 41 4.63 1.05 -7.54
N MET A 42 3.52 1.20 -8.26
CA MET A 42 3.13 0.29 -9.35
C MET A 42 4.13 0.30 -10.50
N LEU A 43 4.54 1.49 -10.98
CA LEU A 43 5.54 1.61 -12.04
C LEU A 43 6.89 1.03 -11.58
N ALA A 44 7.37 1.44 -10.40
CA ALA A 44 8.64 0.94 -9.87
C ALA A 44 8.61 -0.58 -9.64
N GLY A 45 7.51 -1.09 -9.09
CA GLY A 45 7.33 -2.52 -8.84
C GLY A 45 7.19 -3.37 -10.10
N SER A 46 6.78 -2.77 -11.23
CA SER A 46 6.68 -3.48 -12.51
C SER A 46 8.03 -3.88 -13.10
N THR A 47 9.12 -3.29 -12.62
CA THR A 47 10.51 -3.63 -12.99
C THR A 47 11.06 -4.82 -12.21
N GLN A 48 10.35 -5.27 -11.17
CA GLN A 48 10.76 -6.37 -10.31
C GLN A 48 10.46 -7.73 -10.97
N ASP A 49 11.18 -8.77 -10.54
CA ASP A 49 11.04 -10.12 -11.09
C ASP A 49 9.61 -10.68 -11.01
N ALA A 50 8.89 -10.38 -9.92
CA ALA A 50 7.49 -10.78 -9.77
C ALA A 50 6.61 -10.22 -10.91
N GLY A 51 6.80 -8.95 -11.25
CA GLY A 51 6.09 -8.28 -12.35
C GLY A 51 6.50 -8.86 -13.71
N ARG A 52 7.79 -9.10 -13.95
CA ARG A 52 8.32 -9.70 -15.18
C ARG A 52 7.78 -11.11 -15.44
N ILE A 53 7.82 -12.00 -14.45
CA ILE A 53 7.33 -13.37 -14.57
C ILE A 53 5.82 -13.37 -14.86
N LEU A 54 5.06 -12.56 -14.11
CA LEU A 54 3.61 -12.51 -14.26
C LEU A 54 3.22 -11.91 -15.61
N ARG A 55 3.96 -10.92 -16.12
CA ARG A 55 3.77 -10.34 -17.47
C ARG A 55 3.86 -11.41 -18.54
N GLY A 56 4.94 -12.20 -18.52
CA GLY A 56 5.13 -13.30 -19.46
C GLY A 56 4.00 -14.33 -19.37
N TRP A 57 3.52 -14.66 -18.18
CA TRP A 57 2.39 -15.56 -18.02
C TRP A 57 1.09 -14.98 -18.60
N VAL A 58 0.73 -13.73 -18.27
CA VAL A 58 -0.52 -13.09 -18.76
C VAL A 58 -0.55 -13.02 -20.28
N GLN A 59 0.57 -12.69 -20.93
CA GLN A 59 0.66 -12.66 -22.40
C GLN A 59 0.32 -14.01 -23.05
N THR A 60 0.45 -15.13 -22.34
CA THR A 60 0.08 -16.46 -22.87
C THR A 60 -1.40 -16.84 -22.66
N VAL A 61 -2.08 -16.19 -21.71
CA VAL A 61 -3.46 -16.59 -21.30
C VAL A 61 -4.52 -15.53 -21.57
N ASP A 62 -4.13 -14.27 -21.79
CA ASP A 62 -5.06 -13.17 -22.03
C ASP A 62 -4.46 -12.10 -22.95
N ALA A 63 -5.02 -12.02 -24.16
CA ALA A 63 -4.63 -11.05 -25.18
C ALA A 63 -5.76 -10.06 -25.52
N LYS A 64 -6.82 -9.96 -24.68
CA LYS A 64 -7.93 -9.05 -24.94
C LYS A 64 -7.47 -7.60 -24.78
N PRO A 65 -7.62 -6.69 -25.74
CA PRO A 65 -7.11 -5.33 -25.60
C PRO A 65 -8.12 -4.43 -24.88
N GLU A 66 -8.39 -4.68 -23.59
CA GLU A 66 -9.37 -3.90 -22.82
C GLU A 66 -8.73 -2.83 -21.93
N SER A 67 -7.70 -3.21 -21.16
CA SER A 67 -7.06 -2.34 -20.16
C SER A 67 -5.55 -2.53 -20.17
N THR A 68 -4.83 -1.52 -19.70
CA THR A 68 -3.37 -1.48 -19.76
C THR A 68 -2.71 -2.16 -18.56
N ALA A 69 -1.78 -3.07 -18.85
CA ALA A 69 -0.80 -3.57 -17.90
C ALA A 69 0.48 -2.75 -17.99
N PHE A 70 0.73 -1.89 -17.00
CA PHE A 70 1.80 -0.90 -17.02
C PHE A 70 3.18 -1.52 -16.76
N GLY A 71 4.22 -0.78 -17.11
CA GLY A 71 5.63 -1.10 -16.84
C GLY A 71 6.54 -0.78 -18.02
N PRO A 72 7.80 -1.27 -18.02
CA PRO A 72 8.78 -0.93 -19.07
C PRO A 72 8.32 -1.25 -20.49
N GLU A 73 7.55 -2.32 -20.63
CA GLU A 73 6.92 -2.74 -21.89
C GLU A 73 5.40 -2.84 -21.66
N PRO A 74 4.67 -1.71 -21.72
CA PRO A 74 3.23 -1.72 -21.47
C PRO A 74 2.50 -2.47 -22.59
N PHE A 75 1.46 -3.21 -22.23
CA PHE A 75 0.60 -3.91 -23.19
C PHE A 75 -0.84 -3.94 -22.69
N ARG A 76 -1.79 -4.23 -23.59
CA ARG A 76 -3.21 -4.33 -23.22
C ARG A 76 -3.61 -5.79 -23.01
N SER A 77 -4.40 -6.03 -21.98
CA SER A 77 -4.98 -7.33 -21.59
C SER A 77 -6.42 -7.14 -21.10
N GLY A 78 -7.13 -8.23 -20.79
CA GLY A 78 -8.46 -8.13 -20.17
C GLY A 78 -8.38 -7.36 -18.85
N ALA A 79 -9.46 -6.67 -18.48
CA ALA A 79 -9.44 -5.78 -17.30
C ALA A 79 -8.99 -6.50 -16.01
N SER A 80 -9.38 -7.77 -15.83
CA SER A 80 -8.99 -8.58 -14.66
C SER A 80 -7.51 -8.96 -14.68
N SER A 81 -6.91 -9.20 -15.85
CA SER A 81 -5.48 -9.49 -16.01
C SER A 81 -4.62 -8.23 -15.84
N ALA A 82 -5.09 -7.09 -16.33
CA ALA A 82 -4.46 -5.80 -16.08
C ALA A 82 -4.45 -5.48 -14.57
N ALA A 83 -5.59 -5.65 -13.88
CA ALA A 83 -5.68 -5.47 -12.43
C ALA A 83 -4.74 -6.43 -11.66
N LEU A 84 -4.61 -7.69 -12.11
CA LEU A 84 -3.68 -8.66 -11.53
C LEU A 84 -2.22 -8.18 -11.60
N LEU A 85 -1.78 -7.74 -12.79
CA LEU A 85 -0.41 -7.28 -13.02
C LEU A 85 -0.10 -5.99 -12.28
N ASN A 86 -0.99 -5.01 -12.40
CA ASN A 86 -0.84 -3.70 -11.79
C ASN A 86 -0.89 -3.80 -10.26
N GLY A 87 -1.79 -4.62 -9.71
CA GLY A 87 -1.87 -4.86 -8.27
C GLY A 87 -0.66 -5.62 -7.71
N THR A 88 -0.15 -6.61 -8.44
CA THR A 88 1.10 -7.30 -8.05
C THR A 88 2.28 -6.33 -8.07
N SER A 89 2.37 -5.49 -9.10
CA SER A 89 3.43 -4.49 -9.23
C SER A 89 3.35 -3.44 -8.11
N GLY A 90 2.16 -2.91 -7.82
CA GLY A 90 1.93 -1.92 -6.76
C GLY A 90 2.39 -2.36 -5.38
N HIS A 91 2.38 -3.66 -5.11
CA HIS A 91 2.80 -4.22 -3.82
C HIS A 91 4.20 -4.88 -3.84
N ALA A 92 4.90 -4.89 -4.99
CA ALA A 92 6.14 -5.64 -5.16
C ALA A 92 7.29 -5.12 -4.27
N LEU A 93 7.31 -3.82 -4.01
CA LEU A 93 8.34 -3.19 -3.21
C LEU A 93 8.03 -3.17 -1.71
N ASP A 94 6.81 -3.52 -1.29
CA ASP A 94 6.29 -3.29 0.07
C ASP A 94 6.34 -1.80 0.48
N TRP A 95 6.24 -0.90 -0.50
CA TRP A 95 6.40 0.56 -0.35
C TRP A 95 5.10 1.36 -0.54
N ASP A 96 4.02 0.65 -0.88
CA ASP A 96 2.67 1.15 -0.88
C ASP A 96 2.19 1.46 0.55
N ASP A 97 1.17 2.30 0.62
CA ASP A 97 0.61 2.82 1.87
C ASP A 97 0.00 1.75 2.78
N THR A 98 -0.34 2.16 4.01
CA THR A 98 -0.96 1.27 4.98
C THR A 98 -2.01 2.02 5.79
N GLN A 99 -3.15 1.37 6.01
CA GLN A 99 -4.22 1.91 6.86
C GLN A 99 -3.83 1.80 8.34
N LEU A 100 -3.96 2.91 9.06
CA LEU A 100 -3.78 2.93 10.51
C LEU A 100 -4.96 2.25 11.23
N ALA A 101 -4.67 1.60 12.34
CA ALA A 101 -5.68 1.05 13.23
C ALA A 101 -6.11 2.05 14.29
N THR A 102 -7.40 2.03 14.64
CA THR A 102 -7.90 2.75 15.82
C THR A 102 -7.80 1.93 17.11
N SER A 103 -7.65 0.60 17.00
CA SER A 103 -7.64 -0.32 18.13
C SER A 103 -6.21 -0.79 18.50
N PRO A 104 -5.84 -0.85 19.79
CA PRO A 104 -4.51 -1.25 20.23
C PRO A 104 -4.20 -2.74 20.05
N ASP A 105 -5.21 -3.56 19.74
CA ASP A 105 -5.07 -5.00 19.55
C ASP A 105 -4.60 -5.38 18.13
N ARG A 106 -4.45 -4.40 17.24
CA ARG A 106 -3.96 -4.57 15.87
C ARG A 106 -2.43 -4.67 15.87
N ILE A 107 -1.92 -5.71 15.22
CA ILE A 107 -0.48 -5.95 15.14
C ILE A 107 0.19 -4.76 14.43
N PHE A 108 1.17 -4.14 15.10
CA PHE A 108 1.88 -2.95 14.64
C PHE A 108 1.02 -1.69 14.44
N GLY A 109 -0.23 -1.68 14.91
CA GLY A 109 -1.15 -0.56 14.68
C GLY A 109 -1.59 -0.41 13.21
N LEU A 110 -1.53 -1.48 12.41
CA LEU A 110 -1.83 -1.48 10.98
C LEU A 110 -2.91 -2.51 10.62
N LEU A 111 -3.72 -2.21 9.60
CA LEU A 111 -4.84 -3.06 9.18
C LEU A 111 -4.62 -3.78 7.85
N THR A 112 -4.36 -3.02 6.78
CA THR A 112 -4.29 -3.47 5.38
C THR A 112 -3.49 -2.47 4.54
N HIS A 113 -3.28 -2.79 3.27
CA HIS A 113 -2.75 -1.89 2.24
C HIS A 113 -3.91 -1.45 1.34
N PRO A 114 -4.59 -0.33 1.67
CA PRO A 114 -5.93 -0.02 1.19
C PRO A 114 -5.99 0.65 -0.19
N THR A 115 -4.87 1.15 -0.72
CA THR A 115 -4.89 1.87 -1.99
C THR A 115 -4.83 0.95 -3.20
N VAL A 116 -3.84 0.05 -3.24
CA VAL A 116 -3.52 -0.69 -4.47
C VAL A 116 -4.70 -1.54 -4.97
N PRO A 117 -5.37 -2.40 -4.16
CA PRO A 117 -6.47 -3.22 -4.65
C PRO A 117 -7.62 -2.44 -5.30
N PRO A 118 -8.27 -1.46 -4.63
CA PRO A 118 -9.37 -0.70 -5.24
C PRO A 118 -8.90 0.22 -6.36
N MET A 119 -7.70 0.83 -6.25
CA MET A 119 -7.18 1.75 -7.27
C MET A 119 -6.98 1.03 -8.62
N VAL A 120 -6.29 -0.10 -8.65
CA VAL A 120 -5.97 -0.78 -9.92
C VAL A 120 -7.20 -1.49 -10.51
N ALA A 121 -8.15 -1.93 -9.67
CA ALA A 121 -9.45 -2.42 -10.13
C ALA A 121 -10.28 -1.30 -10.76
N ALA A 122 -10.34 -0.13 -10.12
CA ALA A 122 -11.00 1.05 -10.66
C ALA A 122 -10.33 1.53 -11.96
N LEU A 123 -9.00 1.53 -12.03
CA LEU A 123 -8.26 1.97 -13.22
C LEU A 123 -8.52 1.03 -14.40
N ALA A 124 -8.48 -0.29 -14.18
CA ALA A 124 -8.71 -1.26 -15.23
C ALA A 124 -10.14 -1.17 -15.80
N ILE A 125 -11.16 -1.14 -14.94
CA ILE A 125 -12.57 -0.99 -15.39
C ILE A 125 -12.83 0.40 -15.95
N GLY A 126 -12.23 1.43 -15.35
CA GLY A 126 -12.37 2.83 -15.74
C GLY A 126 -11.82 3.07 -17.14
N GLU A 127 -10.62 2.59 -17.44
CA GLU A 127 -10.04 2.65 -18.79
C GLU A 127 -10.94 1.95 -19.81
N ARG A 128 -11.44 0.75 -19.47
CA ARG A 128 -12.31 -0.01 -20.38
C ARG A 128 -13.63 0.71 -20.67
N GLN A 129 -14.18 1.42 -19.68
CA GLN A 129 -15.46 2.13 -19.79
C GLN A 129 -15.31 3.61 -20.14
N HIS A 130 -14.08 4.09 -20.37
CA HIS A 130 -13.80 5.51 -20.58
C HIS A 130 -14.40 6.39 -19.46
N ALA A 131 -14.24 5.94 -18.21
CA ALA A 131 -14.84 6.60 -17.06
C ALA A 131 -14.23 7.98 -16.83
N SER A 132 -15.03 8.95 -16.38
CA SER A 132 -14.51 10.24 -15.92
C SER A 132 -13.66 10.08 -14.66
N GLY A 133 -12.78 11.04 -14.42
CA GLY A 133 -11.97 11.07 -13.21
C GLY A 133 -12.79 11.17 -11.91
N LYS A 134 -13.95 11.82 -11.94
CA LYS A 134 -14.93 11.82 -10.82
C LYS A 134 -15.45 10.42 -10.54
N ALA A 135 -15.86 9.69 -11.59
CA ALA A 135 -16.34 8.33 -11.44
C ALA A 135 -15.24 7.38 -10.92
N PHE A 136 -14.00 7.55 -11.40
CA PHE A 136 -12.84 6.81 -10.89
C PHE A 136 -12.58 7.11 -9.41
N LEU A 137 -12.52 8.40 -9.02
CA LEU A 137 -12.27 8.80 -7.64
C LEU A 137 -13.39 8.36 -6.69
N GLU A 138 -14.65 8.48 -7.10
CA GLU A 138 -15.80 7.98 -6.32
C GLU A 138 -15.72 6.46 -6.12
N ALA A 139 -15.42 5.70 -7.17
CA ALA A 139 -15.26 4.26 -7.11
C ALA A 139 -14.09 3.84 -6.20
N PHE A 140 -12.94 4.51 -6.35
CA PHE A 140 -11.77 4.29 -5.51
C PHE A 140 -12.07 4.58 -4.04
N LEU A 141 -12.64 5.75 -3.73
CA LEU A 141 -13.01 6.14 -2.36
C LEU A 141 -14.00 5.16 -1.73
N THR A 142 -15.00 4.72 -2.48
CA THR A 142 -15.99 3.75 -1.99
C THR A 142 -15.35 2.39 -1.70
N GLY A 143 -14.49 1.91 -2.61
CA GLY A 143 -13.75 0.66 -2.41
C GLY A 143 -12.77 0.73 -1.23
N PHE A 144 -12.02 1.82 -1.13
CA PHE A 144 -11.10 2.10 -0.01
C PHE A 144 -11.83 2.07 1.33
N GLU A 145 -12.99 2.75 1.41
CA GLU A 145 -13.82 2.81 2.61
C GLU A 145 -14.27 1.41 3.06
N VAL A 146 -14.80 0.62 2.13
CA VAL A 146 -15.29 -0.73 2.43
C VAL A 146 -14.14 -1.65 2.85
N GLU A 147 -13.00 -1.60 2.15
CA GLU A 147 -11.82 -2.38 2.53
C GLU A 147 -11.40 -2.06 3.97
N CYS A 148 -11.26 -0.77 4.29
CA CYS A 148 -10.81 -0.33 5.60
C CYS A 148 -11.80 -0.71 6.71
N LYS A 149 -13.11 -0.54 6.50
CA LYS A 149 -14.12 -0.88 7.52
C LYS A 149 -14.25 -2.39 7.72
N ILE A 150 -14.07 -3.21 6.68
CA ILE A 150 -13.98 -4.67 6.84
C ILE A 150 -12.72 -5.04 7.63
N ALA A 151 -11.57 -4.42 7.32
CA ALA A 151 -10.32 -4.69 8.03
C ALA A 151 -10.37 -4.26 9.51
N GLU A 152 -11.04 -3.14 9.81
CA GLU A 152 -11.24 -2.64 11.17
C GLU A 152 -12.27 -3.47 11.95
N ALA A 153 -13.27 -4.08 11.28
CA ALA A 153 -14.29 -4.89 11.93
C ALA A 153 -13.85 -6.34 12.20
N ILE A 154 -13.11 -6.98 11.29
CA ILE A 154 -12.74 -8.40 11.44
C ILE A 154 -11.91 -8.64 12.71
N SER A 155 -12.15 -9.75 13.41
CA SER A 155 -11.34 -10.10 14.59
C SER A 155 -9.84 -10.13 14.24
N PRO A 156 -8.95 -9.61 15.10
CA PRO A 156 -7.50 -9.71 14.91
C PRO A 156 -6.99 -11.15 14.77
N GLY A 157 -7.76 -12.15 15.23
CA GLY A 157 -7.49 -13.57 15.02
C GLY A 157 -7.26 -13.92 13.56
N HIS A 158 -7.91 -13.21 12.62
CA HIS A 158 -7.69 -13.34 11.17
C HIS A 158 -6.20 -13.25 10.80
N TYR A 159 -5.58 -12.12 11.14
CA TYR A 159 -4.17 -11.87 10.83
C TYR A 159 -3.24 -12.69 11.73
N ARG A 160 -3.54 -12.79 13.03
CA ARG A 160 -2.72 -13.52 14.02
C ARG A 160 -2.55 -14.99 13.65
N LYS A 161 -3.60 -15.63 13.12
CA LYS A 161 -3.60 -17.05 12.76
C LYS A 161 -3.17 -17.32 11.31
N GLY A 162 -2.72 -16.29 10.59
CA GLY A 162 -1.89 -16.48 9.40
C GLY A 162 -2.45 -15.93 8.10
N PHE A 163 -3.62 -15.30 8.06
CA PHE A 163 -4.08 -14.65 6.83
C PHE A 163 -3.38 -13.31 6.60
N HIS A 164 -3.23 -12.96 5.32
CA HIS A 164 -2.75 -11.66 4.89
C HIS A 164 -3.94 -10.75 4.53
N SER A 165 -4.26 -9.78 5.40
CA SER A 165 -5.40 -8.87 5.22
C SER A 165 -5.47 -8.21 3.85
N SER A 166 -4.36 -7.75 3.27
CA SER A 166 -4.40 -7.09 1.96
C SER A 166 -4.82 -8.02 0.81
N GLY A 167 -4.59 -9.33 0.94
CA GLY A 167 -5.07 -10.31 -0.04
C GLY A 167 -6.55 -10.67 0.18
N THR A 168 -6.92 -10.92 1.43
CA THR A 168 -8.27 -11.36 1.79
C THR A 168 -9.27 -10.21 1.78
N VAL A 169 -8.99 -9.12 2.49
CA VAL A 169 -9.87 -7.95 2.64
C VAL A 169 -9.82 -7.04 1.42
N GLY A 170 -8.65 -6.86 0.79
CA GLY A 170 -8.51 -6.07 -0.44
C GLY A 170 -9.38 -6.55 -1.61
N THR A 171 -9.78 -7.83 -1.59
CA THR A 171 -10.70 -8.40 -2.58
C THR A 171 -12.06 -7.69 -2.57
N PHE A 172 -12.55 -7.25 -1.40
CA PHE A 172 -13.82 -6.53 -1.27
C PHE A 172 -13.71 -5.08 -1.73
N GLY A 173 -12.62 -4.39 -1.40
CA GLY A 173 -12.37 -3.03 -1.88
C GLY A 173 -12.32 -2.97 -3.41
N ALA A 174 -11.60 -3.91 -4.02
CA ALA A 174 -11.55 -4.07 -5.47
C ALA A 174 -12.93 -4.40 -6.09
N ALA A 175 -13.71 -5.30 -5.46
CA ALA A 175 -15.05 -5.66 -5.95
C ALA A 175 -16.01 -4.48 -5.92
N VAL A 176 -15.98 -3.69 -4.85
CA VAL A 176 -16.81 -2.48 -4.71
C VAL A 176 -16.38 -1.42 -5.72
N ALA A 177 -15.09 -1.14 -5.85
CA ALA A 177 -14.59 -0.16 -6.82
C ALA A 177 -14.96 -0.52 -8.27
N ALA A 178 -14.71 -1.77 -8.68
CA ALA A 178 -15.11 -2.27 -10.00
C ALA A 178 -16.63 -2.27 -10.17
N GLY A 179 -17.38 -2.68 -9.15
CA GLY A 179 -18.84 -2.73 -9.16
C GLY A 179 -19.48 -1.35 -9.29
N ARG A 180 -18.95 -0.33 -8.61
CA ARG A 180 -19.40 1.07 -8.76
C ARG A 180 -19.31 1.53 -10.21
N LEU A 181 -18.16 1.30 -10.86
CA LEU A 181 -17.99 1.67 -12.27
C LEU A 181 -18.90 0.87 -13.21
N LEU A 182 -19.25 -0.36 -12.85
CA LEU A 182 -20.22 -1.20 -13.58
C LEU A 182 -21.68 -0.90 -13.24
N GLY A 183 -21.96 0.08 -12.38
CA GLY A 183 -23.32 0.46 -11.98
C GLY A 183 -24.02 -0.60 -11.12
N LEU A 184 -23.27 -1.36 -10.30
CA LEU A 184 -23.85 -2.33 -9.38
C LEU A 184 -24.40 -1.65 -8.12
N GLU A 185 -25.65 -1.94 -7.81
CA GLU A 185 -26.40 -1.46 -6.65
C GLU A 185 -27.21 -2.62 -6.06
N GLY A 186 -27.67 -2.47 -4.81
CA GLY A 186 -28.55 -3.41 -4.13
C GLY A 186 -28.08 -4.87 -4.20
N ASP A 187 -28.97 -5.75 -4.67
CA ASP A 187 -28.71 -7.19 -4.75
C ASP A 187 -27.51 -7.56 -5.64
N ARG A 188 -27.23 -6.78 -6.70
CA ARG A 188 -26.07 -7.05 -7.57
C ARG A 188 -24.77 -6.76 -6.85
N MET A 189 -24.72 -5.71 -6.03
CA MET A 189 -23.55 -5.45 -5.19
C MET A 189 -23.41 -6.55 -4.12
N ALA A 190 -24.52 -6.98 -3.49
CA ALA A 190 -24.49 -8.09 -2.54
C ALA A 190 -23.93 -9.39 -3.17
N HIS A 191 -24.32 -9.71 -4.41
CA HIS A 191 -23.77 -10.84 -5.15
C HIS A 191 -22.27 -10.68 -5.44
N ALA A 192 -21.82 -9.48 -5.82
CA ALA A 192 -20.39 -9.20 -6.02
C ALA A 192 -19.59 -9.44 -4.72
N LEU A 193 -20.09 -8.96 -3.57
CA LEU A 193 -19.48 -9.21 -2.26
C LEU A 193 -19.40 -10.70 -1.91
N ALA A 194 -20.43 -11.48 -2.24
CA ALA A 194 -20.44 -12.93 -2.01
C ALA A 194 -19.43 -13.70 -2.86
N ILE A 195 -19.31 -13.35 -4.14
CA ILE A 195 -18.32 -13.93 -5.05
C ILE A 195 -16.90 -13.54 -4.61
N ALA A 196 -16.72 -12.28 -4.21
CA ALA A 196 -15.48 -11.76 -3.63
C ALA A 196 -15.08 -12.53 -2.36
N ALA A 197 -16.01 -12.73 -1.41
CA ALA A 197 -15.77 -13.48 -0.18
C ALA A 197 -15.29 -14.92 -0.44
N SER A 198 -15.83 -15.56 -1.48
CA SER A 198 -15.47 -16.94 -1.86
C SER A 198 -14.14 -17.03 -2.61
N SER A 199 -13.58 -15.90 -3.05
CA SER A 199 -12.31 -15.80 -3.77
C SER A 199 -11.17 -15.22 -2.91
N ALA A 200 -11.51 -14.57 -1.79
CA ALA A 200 -10.58 -13.95 -0.86
C ALA A 200 -9.54 -14.96 -0.34
N SER A 201 -8.25 -14.67 -0.50
CA SER A 201 -7.17 -15.57 -0.09
C SER A 201 -5.84 -14.85 0.16
N GLY A 202 -4.89 -15.56 0.77
CA GLY A 202 -3.52 -15.08 1.03
C GLY A 202 -3.05 -15.43 2.43
N ILE A 203 -1.87 -16.04 2.55
CA ILE A 203 -1.33 -16.52 3.83
C ILE A 203 0.08 -15.99 4.10
N ARG A 204 0.35 -15.61 5.35
CA ARG A 204 1.54 -14.88 5.80
C ARG A 204 2.83 -15.68 5.73
N VAL A 205 2.77 -17.01 5.62
CA VAL A 205 3.97 -17.85 5.41
C VAL A 205 4.73 -17.44 4.14
N ASN A 206 4.06 -16.82 3.18
CA ASN A 206 4.64 -16.30 1.93
C ASN A 206 5.26 -14.89 2.06
N PHE A 207 5.32 -14.30 3.25
CA PHE A 207 6.01 -13.02 3.42
C PHE A 207 7.52 -13.21 3.20
N GLY A 208 8.12 -12.31 2.41
CA GLY A 208 9.53 -12.42 1.99
C GLY A 208 9.73 -13.18 0.67
N SER A 209 8.66 -13.53 -0.06
CA SER A 209 8.72 -14.07 -1.42
C SER A 209 7.90 -13.23 -2.40
N MET A 210 8.04 -13.50 -3.70
CA MET A 210 7.23 -12.90 -4.77
C MET A 210 5.73 -13.21 -4.64
N THR A 211 5.33 -14.14 -3.78
CA THR A 211 3.92 -14.46 -3.54
C THR A 211 3.22 -13.41 -2.67
N LYS A 212 3.92 -12.65 -1.83
CA LYS A 212 3.32 -11.54 -1.06
C LYS A 212 2.65 -10.50 -1.98
N PRO A 213 3.33 -9.93 -3.00
CA PRO A 213 2.69 -9.03 -3.96
C PRO A 213 1.58 -9.69 -4.78
N LEU A 214 1.72 -10.97 -5.11
CA LEU A 214 0.67 -11.70 -5.82
C LEU A 214 -0.66 -11.73 -5.04
N HIS A 215 -0.64 -11.71 -3.71
CA HIS A 215 -1.88 -11.62 -2.91
C HIS A 215 -2.69 -10.36 -3.25
N VAL A 216 -2.04 -9.20 -3.39
CA VAL A 216 -2.68 -7.92 -3.71
C VAL A 216 -3.13 -7.87 -5.16
N GLY A 217 -2.33 -8.40 -6.08
CA GLY A 217 -2.76 -8.58 -7.48
C GLY A 217 -3.97 -9.50 -7.62
N ARG A 218 -3.99 -10.63 -6.91
CA ARG A 218 -5.16 -11.52 -6.88
C ARG A 218 -6.37 -10.88 -6.23
N ALA A 219 -6.20 -10.09 -5.17
CA ALA A 219 -7.29 -9.32 -4.59
C ALA A 219 -7.96 -8.39 -5.62
N ALA A 220 -7.16 -7.63 -6.36
CA ALA A 220 -7.65 -6.76 -7.42
C ALA A 220 -8.36 -7.55 -8.54
N GLN A 221 -7.73 -8.62 -9.02
CA GLN A 221 -8.32 -9.49 -10.06
C GLN A 221 -9.64 -10.10 -9.62
N ASN A 222 -9.68 -10.67 -8.41
CA ASN A 222 -10.87 -11.29 -7.84
C ASN A 222 -12.01 -10.29 -7.73
N GLY A 223 -11.73 -9.05 -7.31
CA GLY A 223 -12.71 -7.99 -7.26
C GLY A 223 -13.31 -7.65 -8.61
N VAL A 224 -12.47 -7.47 -9.64
CA VAL A 224 -12.93 -7.24 -11.02
C VAL A 224 -13.81 -8.39 -11.50
N VAL A 225 -13.36 -9.64 -11.35
CA VAL A 225 -14.13 -10.82 -11.76
C VAL A 225 -15.47 -10.92 -11.02
N ALA A 226 -15.48 -10.67 -9.71
CA ALA A 226 -16.69 -10.72 -8.90
C ALA A 226 -17.74 -9.70 -9.37
N ALA A 227 -17.33 -8.46 -9.59
CA ALA A 227 -18.19 -7.41 -10.10
C ALA A 227 -18.72 -7.74 -11.52
N GLU A 228 -17.85 -8.25 -12.39
CA GLU A 228 -18.24 -8.64 -13.75
C GLU A 228 -19.24 -9.80 -13.81
N LEU A 229 -19.06 -10.80 -12.96
CA LEU A 229 -19.99 -11.93 -12.84
C LEU A 229 -21.34 -11.46 -12.30
N ALA A 230 -21.35 -10.65 -11.23
CA ALA A 230 -22.58 -10.10 -10.67
C ALA A 230 -23.32 -9.19 -11.67
N ALA A 231 -22.60 -8.37 -12.46
CA ALA A 231 -23.17 -7.55 -13.53
C ALA A 231 -23.93 -8.39 -14.58
N ARG A 232 -23.49 -9.64 -14.79
CA ARG A 232 -24.09 -10.61 -15.73
C ARG A 232 -25.16 -11.49 -15.10
N GLY A 233 -25.50 -11.26 -13.83
CA GLY A 233 -26.53 -12.01 -13.11
C GLY A 233 -26.04 -13.28 -12.43
N PHE A 234 -24.72 -13.50 -12.30
CA PHE A 234 -24.21 -14.55 -11.43
C PHE A 234 -24.54 -14.22 -9.97
N THR A 235 -25.15 -15.16 -9.25
CA THR A 235 -25.67 -14.94 -7.91
C THR A 235 -24.74 -15.47 -6.83
N GLY A 236 -24.71 -14.79 -5.68
CA GLY A 236 -24.19 -15.30 -4.41
C GLY A 236 -25.13 -14.97 -3.25
N GLY A 237 -24.79 -15.37 -2.03
CA GLY A 237 -25.58 -15.04 -0.82
C GLY A 237 -25.71 -13.53 -0.58
N ARG A 238 -26.74 -13.10 0.17
CA ARG A 238 -26.96 -11.68 0.51
C ARG A 238 -26.38 -11.28 1.87
N ASP A 239 -25.68 -12.21 2.49
CA ASP A 239 -25.16 -12.21 3.85
C ASP A 239 -23.68 -12.64 3.85
N ALA A 240 -22.95 -12.29 2.78
CA ALA A 240 -21.57 -12.70 2.51
C ALA A 240 -20.58 -12.40 3.64
N LEU A 241 -20.80 -11.32 4.40
CA LEU A 241 -19.96 -10.93 5.53
C LEU A 241 -20.47 -11.50 6.86
N ASP A 242 -21.75 -11.88 6.92
CA ASP A 242 -22.50 -12.07 8.15
C ASP A 242 -22.44 -13.52 8.69
N PRO A 243 -22.55 -13.72 10.02
CA PRO A 243 -22.62 -15.06 10.60
C PRO A 243 -23.90 -15.80 10.16
N PRO A 244 -23.91 -17.16 10.20
CA PRO A 244 -22.91 -18.03 10.82
C PRO A 244 -21.80 -18.51 9.89
N TRP A 245 -21.84 -18.21 8.59
CA TRP A 245 -20.89 -18.76 7.61
C TRP A 245 -20.21 -17.70 6.73
N GLY A 246 -20.53 -16.42 6.91
CA GLY A 246 -19.92 -15.33 6.15
C GLY A 246 -18.45 -15.13 6.47
N PHE A 247 -17.82 -14.26 5.67
CA PHE A 247 -16.39 -13.98 5.66
C PHE A 247 -15.83 -13.74 7.06
N PHE A 248 -16.50 -12.91 7.87
CA PHE A 248 -16.02 -12.60 9.22
C PHE A 248 -15.93 -13.84 10.10
N GLN A 249 -16.87 -14.78 10.03
CA GLN A 249 -16.82 -16.00 10.83
C GLN A 249 -15.76 -16.98 10.29
N ALA A 250 -15.77 -17.21 8.97
CA ALA A 250 -14.91 -18.19 8.33
C ALA A 250 -13.41 -17.80 8.39
N PHE A 251 -13.08 -16.54 8.13
CA PHE A 251 -11.69 -16.09 8.01
C PHE A 251 -11.10 -15.58 9.34
N SER A 252 -11.89 -15.48 10.40
CA SER A 252 -11.39 -15.18 11.75
C SER A 252 -11.29 -16.42 12.65
N HIS A 253 -11.48 -17.62 12.10
CA HIS A 253 -11.47 -18.88 12.85
C HIS A 253 -12.58 -18.93 13.92
N GLY A 254 -13.75 -18.44 13.54
CA GLY A 254 -14.93 -18.43 14.38
C GLY A 254 -15.01 -17.30 15.41
N GLU A 255 -14.04 -16.38 15.44
CA GLU A 255 -14.02 -15.26 16.38
C GLU A 255 -14.94 -14.10 15.97
N GLY A 256 -15.41 -14.08 14.72
CA GLY A 256 -16.37 -13.12 14.19
C GLY A 256 -15.77 -11.73 13.91
N PHE A 257 -16.58 -10.71 14.19
CA PHE A 257 -16.27 -9.30 13.93
C PHE A 257 -16.91 -8.38 14.98
N ASP A 258 -16.39 -7.16 15.05
CA ASP A 258 -16.98 -6.05 15.79
C ASP A 258 -17.93 -5.25 14.89
N ALA A 259 -19.24 -5.38 15.14
CA ALA A 259 -20.26 -4.70 14.35
C ALA A 259 -20.20 -3.17 14.48
N ASP A 260 -19.74 -2.65 15.63
CA ASP A 260 -19.69 -1.21 15.91
C ASP A 260 -18.60 -0.48 15.10
N ARG A 261 -17.77 -1.24 14.37
CA ARG A 261 -16.72 -0.75 13.46
C ARG A 261 -17.19 -0.60 12.01
N ILE A 262 -18.31 -1.21 11.63
CA ILE A 262 -18.76 -1.26 10.24
C ILE A 262 -20.23 -0.86 10.07
N VAL A 263 -21.14 -1.39 10.90
CA VAL A 263 -22.57 -1.11 10.79
C VAL A 263 -22.82 0.33 11.22
N GLY A 264 -23.30 1.17 10.29
CA GLY A 264 -23.49 2.60 10.53
C GLY A 264 -22.21 3.42 10.63
N ARG A 265 -21.05 2.88 10.22
CA ARG A 265 -19.74 3.56 10.30
C ARG A 265 -19.07 3.84 8.95
N LEU A 266 -19.59 3.30 7.86
CA LEU A 266 -19.06 3.53 6.51
C LEU A 266 -19.27 4.99 6.09
N GLY A 267 -18.19 5.69 5.78
CA GLY A 267 -18.18 7.11 5.44
C GLY A 267 -18.33 8.06 6.63
N ASP A 268 -18.41 7.55 7.87
CA ASP A 268 -18.65 8.36 9.07
C ASP A 268 -17.75 7.95 10.27
N PRO A 269 -16.56 8.57 10.40
CA PRO A 269 -15.87 9.34 9.36
C PRO A 269 -15.32 8.40 8.26
N HIS A 270 -15.00 8.99 7.10
CA HIS A 270 -14.28 8.31 6.02
C HIS A 270 -12.93 7.79 6.52
N ALA A 271 -12.65 6.51 6.30
CA ALA A 271 -11.45 5.80 6.75
C ALA A 271 -10.15 6.43 6.24
N ILE A 272 -10.17 6.99 5.03
CA ILE A 272 -9.03 7.67 4.40
C ILE A 272 -8.67 8.99 5.14
N VAL A 273 -9.63 9.60 5.83
CA VAL A 273 -9.45 10.81 6.65
C VAL A 273 -9.15 10.43 8.10
N TRP A 274 -9.93 9.52 8.68
CA TRP A 274 -9.73 9.04 10.05
C TRP A 274 -10.04 7.53 10.17
N PRO A 275 -9.15 6.70 10.73
CA PRO A 275 -7.85 7.05 11.33
C PRO A 275 -6.79 7.48 10.30
N GLY A 276 -7.09 7.40 9.01
CA GLY A 276 -6.23 7.85 7.94
C GLY A 276 -5.21 6.81 7.47
N VAL A 277 -4.52 7.20 6.41
CA VAL A 277 -3.58 6.36 5.65
C VAL A 277 -2.15 6.87 5.81
N SER A 278 -1.20 5.95 5.90
CA SER A 278 0.23 6.27 6.00
C SER A 278 0.96 5.92 4.70
N ILE A 279 1.37 6.93 3.95
CA ILE A 279 2.20 6.78 2.77
C ILE A 279 3.65 6.53 3.22
N LYS A 280 4.17 5.35 2.93
CA LYS A 280 5.48 4.94 3.46
C LYS A 280 6.63 5.80 2.92
N PRO A 281 7.52 6.32 3.78
CA PRO A 281 8.69 7.08 3.35
C PRO A 281 9.83 6.24 2.78
N TYR A 282 9.90 4.97 3.14
CA TYR A 282 10.99 4.08 2.75
C TYR A 282 10.44 2.69 2.31
N PRO A 283 11.07 2.02 1.33
CA PRO A 283 10.61 0.73 0.78
C PRO A 283 10.95 -0.45 1.71
N CYS A 284 10.50 -0.37 2.96
CA CYS A 284 10.71 -1.37 3.99
C CYS A 284 9.56 -1.40 5.00
N GLY A 285 9.60 -2.33 5.95
CA GLY A 285 8.59 -2.44 7.01
C GLY A 285 8.52 -1.20 7.90
N VAL A 286 7.30 -0.81 8.31
CA VAL A 286 7.01 0.45 9.05
C VAL A 286 7.84 0.62 10.33
N LEU A 287 8.25 -0.48 10.96
CA LEU A 287 9.03 -0.48 12.20
C LEU A 287 10.39 0.22 12.06
N GLY A 288 10.93 0.29 10.85
CA GLY A 288 12.19 0.98 10.57
C GLY A 288 12.04 2.48 10.32
N HIS A 289 10.85 2.96 9.92
CA HIS A 289 10.69 4.32 9.37
C HIS A 289 11.03 5.43 10.39
N PRO A 290 10.55 5.40 11.64
CA PRO A 290 10.90 6.45 12.60
C PRO A 290 12.40 6.49 12.91
N THR A 291 13.06 5.34 12.94
CA THR A 291 14.52 5.24 13.10
C THR A 291 15.26 5.87 11.92
N MET A 292 14.79 5.63 10.70
CA MET A 292 15.39 6.23 9.49
C MET A 292 15.19 7.74 9.45
N ASP A 293 14.02 8.24 9.86
CA ASP A 293 13.77 9.68 9.96
C ASP A 293 14.61 10.35 11.03
N ALA A 294 14.80 9.71 12.20
CA ALA A 294 15.72 10.21 13.22
C ALA A 294 17.15 10.34 12.68
N MET A 295 17.65 9.28 12.01
CA MET A 295 18.96 9.35 11.35
C MET A 295 19.01 10.47 10.30
N ARG A 296 17.95 10.63 9.50
CA ARG A 296 17.86 11.64 8.45
C ARG A 296 17.91 13.05 9.01
N ARG A 297 17.14 13.34 10.06
CA ARG A 297 17.16 14.64 10.75
C ARG A 297 18.54 14.93 11.33
N LEU A 298 19.15 13.95 11.99
CA LEU A 298 20.48 14.08 12.59
C LEU A 298 21.53 14.42 11.54
N VAL A 299 21.61 13.67 10.43
CA VAL A 299 22.64 13.91 9.41
C VAL A 299 22.44 15.21 8.64
N ILE A 300 21.19 15.64 8.43
CA ILE A 300 20.87 16.90 7.75
C ILE A 300 21.14 18.10 8.68
N ALA A 301 20.64 18.08 9.92
CA ALA A 301 20.74 19.20 10.85
C ALA A 301 22.18 19.52 11.25
N HIS A 302 23.05 18.50 11.29
CA HIS A 302 24.44 18.64 11.68
C HIS A 302 25.43 18.53 10.50
N ASP A 303 24.93 18.44 9.26
CA ASP A 303 25.72 18.24 8.04
C ASP A 303 26.78 17.14 8.20
N VAL A 304 26.37 16.00 8.77
CA VAL A 304 27.29 14.89 9.08
C VAL A 304 27.87 14.34 7.78
N GLN A 305 29.19 14.25 7.73
CA GLN A 305 29.92 13.63 6.63
C GLN A 305 30.11 12.13 6.91
N PRO A 306 29.80 11.21 5.97
CA PRO A 306 29.84 9.76 6.22
C PRO A 306 31.20 9.26 6.72
N GLU A 307 32.30 9.87 6.25
CA GLU A 307 33.68 9.49 6.59
C GLU A 307 34.01 9.77 8.05
N ARG A 308 33.31 10.74 8.67
CA ARG A 308 33.48 11.16 10.07
C ARG A 308 32.80 10.22 11.05
N ILE A 309 31.87 9.38 10.59
CA ILE A 309 31.10 8.47 11.44
C ILE A 309 32.00 7.33 11.92
N VAL A 310 32.20 7.21 13.23
CA VAL A 310 32.96 6.13 13.86
C VAL A 310 32.04 4.97 14.24
N ARG A 311 30.87 5.28 14.81
CA ARG A 311 29.89 4.29 15.27
C ARG A 311 28.48 4.85 15.20
N ILE A 312 27.51 3.99 14.95
CA ILE A 312 26.08 4.31 15.05
C ILE A 312 25.45 3.34 16.05
N ARG A 313 24.66 3.83 16.99
CA ARG A 313 23.82 2.99 17.87
C ARG A 313 22.36 3.23 17.56
N VAL A 314 21.63 2.16 17.28
CA VAL A 314 20.17 2.16 17.18
C VAL A 314 19.62 1.56 18.46
N ARG A 315 19.14 2.42 19.35
CA ARG A 315 18.47 2.05 20.60
C ARG A 315 16.98 1.88 20.35
N ALA A 316 16.42 0.73 20.66
CA ALA A 316 15.01 0.44 20.42
C ALA A 316 14.48 -0.67 21.33
N GLY A 317 13.16 -0.79 21.39
CA GLY A 317 12.47 -1.91 22.03
C GLY A 317 12.54 -3.20 21.20
N SER A 318 12.23 -4.32 21.87
CA SER A 318 12.19 -5.67 21.31
C SER A 318 11.16 -5.81 20.18
N ASN A 319 10.09 -5.00 20.20
CA ASN A 319 9.09 -4.90 19.15
C ASN A 319 9.64 -4.38 17.81
N ILE A 320 10.76 -3.66 17.81
CA ILE A 320 11.47 -3.21 16.60
C ILE A 320 12.65 -4.14 16.30
N LEU A 321 13.45 -4.48 17.31
CA LEU A 321 14.68 -5.24 17.11
C LEU A 321 14.44 -6.69 16.69
N ASN A 322 13.36 -7.33 17.16
CA ASN A 322 13.08 -8.73 16.82
C ASN A 322 12.56 -8.91 15.38
N PRO A 323 11.59 -8.12 14.89
CA PRO A 323 11.12 -8.25 13.51
C PRO A 323 12.16 -7.80 12.48
N LEU A 324 12.99 -6.79 12.81
CA LEU A 324 14.10 -6.33 11.97
C LEU A 324 15.36 -7.18 12.23
N ARG A 325 15.24 -8.45 11.85
CA ARG A 325 16.11 -9.54 12.30
C ARG A 325 17.54 -9.49 11.75
N TYR A 326 17.77 -8.91 10.57
CA TYR A 326 19.06 -9.02 9.90
C TYR A 326 20.09 -8.06 10.51
N PRO A 327 21.27 -8.55 10.94
CA PRO A 327 22.33 -7.70 11.47
C PRO A 327 23.07 -6.94 10.35
N ILE A 328 23.31 -7.60 9.21
CA ILE A 328 23.94 -7.05 8.01
C ILE A 328 23.16 -7.62 6.82
N ALA A 329 22.76 -6.76 5.89
CA ALA A 329 22.03 -7.19 4.70
C ALA A 329 23.01 -7.59 3.58
N SER A 330 22.70 -8.67 2.87
CA SER A 330 23.46 -9.16 1.71
C SER A 330 22.77 -8.90 0.36
N ASN A 331 21.49 -8.54 0.38
CA ASN A 331 20.65 -8.27 -0.78
C ASN A 331 19.50 -7.30 -0.44
N GLU A 332 18.75 -6.85 -1.45
CA GLU A 332 17.67 -5.87 -1.23
C GLU A 332 16.51 -6.39 -0.37
N LEU A 333 16.20 -7.69 -0.41
CA LEU A 333 15.12 -8.27 0.40
C LEU A 333 15.48 -8.25 1.89
N GLU A 334 16.71 -8.60 2.24
CA GLU A 334 17.21 -8.53 3.62
C GLU A 334 17.31 -7.09 4.13
N ALA A 335 17.70 -6.15 3.24
CA ALA A 335 17.80 -4.73 3.55
C ALA A 335 16.47 -4.15 4.09
N LYS A 336 15.32 -4.64 3.64
CA LYS A 336 13.98 -4.25 4.14
C LYS A 336 13.73 -4.59 5.60
N PHE A 337 14.55 -5.45 6.20
CA PHE A 337 14.42 -5.91 7.59
C PHE A 337 15.76 -5.81 8.35
N CYS A 338 16.63 -4.88 7.95
CA CYS A 338 17.97 -4.69 8.50
C CYS A 338 18.18 -3.24 9.00
N PRO A 339 18.14 -2.99 10.33
CA PRO A 339 18.32 -1.64 10.89
C PRO A 339 19.68 -1.03 10.52
N ALA A 340 20.72 -1.86 10.42
CA ALA A 340 22.04 -1.42 10.02
C ALA A 340 22.06 -0.85 8.61
N PHE A 341 21.42 -1.53 7.65
CA PHE A 341 21.28 -1.02 6.29
C PHE A 341 20.48 0.28 6.27
N MET A 342 19.34 0.30 6.96
CA MET A 342 18.42 1.44 6.99
C MET A 342 19.11 2.75 7.40
N VAL A 343 19.84 2.75 8.52
CA VAL A 343 20.57 3.95 8.96
C VAL A 343 21.82 4.22 8.12
N SER A 344 22.45 3.19 7.56
CA SER A 344 23.62 3.34 6.68
C SER A 344 23.28 4.02 5.35
N ALA A 345 22.15 3.65 4.74
CA ALA A 345 21.67 4.28 3.50
C ALA A 345 21.45 5.78 3.72
N ILE A 346 20.76 6.14 4.80
CA ILE A 346 20.53 7.54 5.19
C ILE A 346 21.84 8.25 5.50
N ALA A 347 22.78 7.61 6.21
CA ALA A 347 24.09 8.19 6.49
C ALA A 347 24.83 8.57 5.20
N LEU A 348 24.82 7.67 4.20
CA LEU A 348 25.60 7.80 2.96
C LEU A 348 24.93 8.66 1.90
N ARG A 349 23.60 8.71 1.87
CA ARG A 349 22.82 9.35 0.80
C ARG A 349 21.85 10.43 1.26
N ARG A 350 21.65 10.58 2.58
CA ARG A 350 20.63 11.47 3.19
C ARG A 350 19.18 11.17 2.76
N LYS A 351 18.99 10.12 1.97
CA LYS A 351 17.72 9.57 1.48
C LYS A 351 17.84 8.06 1.34
N ALA A 352 16.71 7.39 1.18
CA ALA A 352 16.67 5.97 0.86
C ALA A 352 15.40 5.64 0.07
N GLY A 353 15.51 5.54 -1.26
CA GLY A 353 14.42 5.16 -2.16
C GLY A 353 14.73 3.90 -2.96
N VAL A 354 14.13 3.77 -4.14
CA VAL A 354 14.40 2.66 -5.09
C VAL A 354 15.89 2.56 -5.49
N HIS A 355 16.60 3.68 -5.52
CA HIS A 355 18.03 3.72 -5.87
C HIS A 355 18.97 3.27 -4.75
N GLU A 356 18.50 3.27 -3.50
CA GLU A 356 19.24 2.72 -2.36
C GLU A 356 18.81 1.29 -2.05
N PHE A 357 17.53 0.95 -2.22
CA PHE A 357 17.02 -0.40 -2.00
C PHE A 357 17.15 -1.29 -3.23
N ASN A 358 18.38 -1.52 -3.67
CA ASN A 358 18.74 -2.51 -4.68
C ASN A 358 20.03 -3.25 -4.30
N ASP A 359 20.22 -4.41 -4.90
CA ASP A 359 21.36 -5.29 -4.68
C ASP A 359 22.73 -4.61 -4.87
N GLU A 360 22.86 -3.75 -5.89
CA GLU A 360 24.12 -3.05 -6.17
C GLU A 360 24.51 -2.13 -5.01
N PHE A 361 23.59 -1.29 -4.56
CA PHE A 361 23.82 -0.37 -3.45
C PHE A 361 24.08 -1.13 -2.14
N VAL A 362 23.24 -2.13 -1.81
CA VAL A 362 23.38 -2.94 -0.59
C VAL A 362 24.74 -3.62 -0.53
N ARG A 363 25.23 -4.19 -1.64
CA ARG A 363 26.51 -4.91 -1.70
C ARG A 363 27.73 -4.01 -1.84
N SER A 364 27.55 -2.72 -2.10
CA SER A 364 28.65 -1.78 -2.28
C SER A 364 29.56 -1.72 -1.05
N ALA A 365 30.86 -1.59 -1.29
CA ALA A 365 31.86 -1.53 -0.21
C ALA A 365 31.59 -0.41 0.83
N PRO A 366 31.18 0.82 0.44
CA PRO A 366 30.83 1.86 1.41
C PRO A 366 29.65 1.50 2.31
N VAL A 367 28.59 0.91 1.76
CA VAL A 367 27.39 0.52 2.53
C VAL A 367 27.71 -0.63 3.49
N GLN A 368 28.43 -1.65 3.01
CA GLN A 368 28.89 -2.76 3.84
C GLN A 368 29.81 -2.28 4.97
N ALA A 369 30.69 -1.30 4.70
CA ALA A 369 31.54 -0.70 5.72
C ALA A 369 30.75 0.10 6.76
N MET A 370 29.76 0.88 6.33
CA MET A 370 28.90 1.64 7.25
C MET A 370 28.04 0.72 8.12
N MET A 371 27.46 -0.34 7.55
CA MET A 371 26.66 -1.31 8.32
C MET A 371 27.45 -1.96 9.46
N ARG A 372 28.75 -2.24 9.24
CA ARG A 372 29.64 -2.79 10.28
C ARG A 372 29.91 -1.82 11.44
N LYS A 373 29.62 -0.53 11.28
CA LYS A 373 29.69 0.48 12.36
C LYS A 373 28.40 0.58 13.16
N VAL A 374 27.33 -0.10 12.76
CA VAL A 374 26.02 -0.02 13.42
C VAL A 374 25.88 -1.10 14.47
N GLU A 375 25.50 -0.69 15.68
CA GLU A 375 25.11 -1.55 16.78
C GLU A 375 23.61 -1.40 17.06
N ARG A 376 22.94 -2.54 17.28
CA ARG A 376 21.55 -2.59 17.74
C ARG A 376 21.54 -2.78 19.26
N VAL A 377 20.89 -1.88 19.98
CA VAL A 377 20.87 -1.86 21.44
C VAL A 377 19.44 -1.99 21.92
N LEU A 378 19.13 -3.05 22.67
CA LEU A 378 17.87 -3.16 23.39
C LEU A 378 17.89 -2.12 24.52
N ASP A 379 16.95 -1.18 24.46
CA ASP A 379 16.86 -0.10 25.44
C ASP A 379 15.74 -0.38 26.45
N PRO A 380 16.06 -0.63 27.74
CA PRO A 380 15.05 -0.95 28.76
C PRO A 380 14.04 0.17 29.02
N GLU A 381 14.43 1.44 28.83
CA GLU A 381 13.53 2.57 29.04
C GLU A 381 12.52 2.70 27.89
N ILE A 382 12.97 2.41 26.66
CA ILE A 382 12.06 2.33 25.51
C ILE A 382 11.14 1.12 25.65
N GLU A 383 11.67 -0.04 26.06
CA GLU A 383 10.88 -1.26 26.25
C GLU A 383 9.75 -1.06 27.28
N ALA A 384 10.05 -0.37 28.38
CA ALA A 384 9.08 -0.09 29.44
C ALA A 384 7.91 0.80 29.00
N LYS A 385 8.05 1.55 27.90
CA LYS A 385 7.00 2.43 27.35
C LYS A 385 5.94 1.65 26.54
N GLY A 386 6.09 0.34 26.35
CA GLY A 386 5.12 -0.47 25.61
C GLY A 386 5.31 -0.44 24.09
N TRP A 387 4.40 -1.12 23.38
CA TRP A 387 4.52 -1.41 21.94
C TRP A 387 3.43 -0.73 21.10
N GLU A 388 2.65 0.15 21.69
CA GLU A 388 1.59 0.91 21.03
C GLU A 388 2.14 2.00 20.08
N LYS A 389 3.40 2.41 20.27
CA LYS A 389 4.14 3.27 19.34
C LYS A 389 5.52 2.71 19.03
N ILE A 390 6.05 3.05 17.87
CA ILE A 390 7.37 2.67 17.38
C ILE A 390 8.35 3.75 17.86
N ARG A 391 9.19 3.39 18.83
CA ARG A 391 10.12 4.30 19.50
C ARG A 391 11.54 3.81 19.35
N SER A 392 12.44 4.71 19.00
CA SER A 392 13.87 4.44 18.91
C SER A 392 14.68 5.73 19.09
N THR A 393 15.96 5.59 19.39
CA THR A 393 16.94 6.68 19.41
C THR A 393 18.13 6.29 18.56
N VAL A 394 18.59 7.20 17.71
CA VAL A 394 19.79 7.03 16.90
C VAL A 394 20.90 7.89 17.49
N GLU A 395 22.02 7.27 17.82
CA GLU A 395 23.24 7.95 18.27
C GLU A 395 24.36 7.77 17.24
N VAL A 396 25.09 8.83 16.96
CA VAL A 396 26.21 8.84 16.00
C VAL A 396 27.45 9.41 16.68
N ASP A 397 28.49 8.59 16.82
CA ASP A 397 29.81 9.02 17.28
C ASP A 397 30.66 9.49 16.10
N LEU A 398 31.25 10.67 16.24
CA LEU A 398 32.13 11.28 15.25
C LEU A 398 33.61 11.15 15.65
N ASP A 399 34.50 11.23 14.66
CA ASP A 399 35.96 11.17 14.84
C ASP A 399 36.55 12.37 15.59
N ASP A 400 35.79 13.46 15.75
CA ASP A 400 36.12 14.63 16.56
C ASP A 400 35.72 14.50 18.04
N GLY A 401 35.18 13.35 18.43
CA GLY A 401 34.77 13.03 19.80
C GLY A 401 33.36 13.47 20.18
N ARG A 402 32.60 14.12 19.30
CA ARG A 402 31.18 14.42 19.53
C ARG A 402 30.32 13.17 19.37
N THR A 403 29.28 13.09 20.19
CA THR A 403 28.15 12.16 20.00
C THR A 403 26.90 12.97 19.75
N LEU A 404 26.26 12.74 18.60
CA LEU A 404 24.96 13.30 18.25
C LEU A 404 23.88 12.27 18.56
N ALA A 405 22.72 12.71 19.04
CA ALA A 405 21.60 11.83 19.35
C ALA A 405 20.29 12.44 18.88
N GLU A 406 19.40 11.62 18.33
CA GLU A 406 18.08 12.02 17.85
C GLU A 406 17.06 10.94 18.23
N GLU A 407 15.99 11.34 18.93
CA GLU A 407 14.84 10.48 19.22
C GLU A 407 13.90 10.42 18.01
N ALA A 408 13.32 9.25 17.76
CA ALA A 408 12.31 9.07 16.72
C ALA A 408 11.03 9.85 17.02
N ASP A 409 10.44 10.46 15.97
CA ASP A 409 9.17 11.18 16.09
C ASP A 409 8.01 10.19 16.05
N GLU A 410 7.12 10.26 17.05
CA GLU A 410 5.96 9.37 17.18
C GLU A 410 4.84 9.63 16.14
N ARG A 411 4.88 10.76 15.41
CA ARG A 411 3.83 11.14 14.44
C ARG A 411 3.93 10.43 13.08
N TYR A 412 5.02 9.70 12.83
CA TYR A 412 5.32 8.97 11.59
C TYR A 412 5.24 9.82 10.31
N ARG A 413 6.39 10.15 9.71
CA ARG A 413 6.39 10.86 8.42
C ARG A 413 5.65 10.05 7.35
N GLY A 414 4.73 10.70 6.65
CA GLY A 414 3.81 10.08 5.71
C GLY A 414 2.47 9.64 6.30
N GLY A 415 2.34 9.61 7.63
CA GLY A 415 1.09 9.37 8.36
C GLY A 415 0.20 10.62 8.46
N PRO A 416 -1.02 10.48 9.01
CA PRO A 416 -1.99 11.58 9.12
C PRO A 416 -1.52 12.75 10.00
N ASP A 417 -0.72 12.47 11.05
CA ASP A 417 -0.19 13.49 11.97
C ASP A 417 1.05 14.22 11.42
N LEU A 418 1.74 13.62 10.44
CA LEU A 418 2.90 14.20 9.77
C LEU A 418 2.90 13.80 8.28
N PRO A 419 1.91 14.25 7.50
CA PRO A 419 1.78 13.84 6.10
C PRO A 419 2.92 14.42 5.28
N PHE A 420 3.27 13.74 4.18
CA PHE A 420 4.21 14.32 3.22
C PHE A 420 3.78 15.70 2.74
N THR A 421 4.76 16.57 2.56
CA THR A 421 4.57 17.77 1.76
C THR A 421 4.21 17.39 0.31
N ARG A 422 3.79 18.36 -0.51
CA ARG A 422 3.55 18.11 -1.93
C ARG A 422 4.86 17.69 -2.61
N GLU A 423 5.95 18.34 -2.26
CA GLU A 423 7.29 18.16 -2.81
C GLU A 423 7.84 16.77 -2.49
N GLU A 424 7.70 16.30 -1.24
CA GLU A 424 8.16 14.94 -0.87
C GLU A 424 7.38 13.83 -1.58
N LEU A 425 6.07 14.01 -1.76
CA LEU A 425 5.26 13.03 -2.48
C LEU A 425 5.60 13.02 -3.98
N HIS A 426 5.79 14.19 -4.58
CA HIS A 426 6.27 14.31 -5.96
C HIS A 426 7.66 13.70 -6.11
N GLU A 427 8.60 13.96 -5.21
CA GLU A 427 9.94 13.34 -5.24
C GLU A 427 9.85 11.82 -5.17
N LYS A 428 9.04 11.26 -4.25
CA LYS A 428 8.80 9.80 -4.18
C LYS A 428 8.22 9.27 -5.50
N PHE A 429 7.20 9.94 -6.05
CA PHE A 429 6.60 9.56 -7.32
C PHE A 429 7.63 9.59 -8.46
N SER A 430 8.41 10.65 -8.58
CA SER A 430 9.44 10.82 -9.61
C SER A 430 10.55 9.79 -9.50
N ASP A 431 11.08 9.52 -8.30
CA ASP A 431 12.07 8.46 -8.05
C ASP A 431 11.53 7.11 -8.57
N CYS A 432 10.28 6.78 -8.23
CA CYS A 432 9.65 5.54 -8.68
C CYS A 432 9.36 5.50 -10.20
N ALA A 433 8.76 6.56 -10.73
CA ALA A 433 8.31 6.64 -12.12
C ALA A 433 9.47 6.72 -13.11
N SER A 434 10.62 7.28 -12.72
CA SER A 434 11.84 7.39 -13.55
C SER A 434 12.40 6.04 -14.01
N LEU A 435 12.00 4.95 -13.34
CA LEU A 435 12.37 3.59 -13.73
C LEU A 435 11.64 3.11 -15.00
N VAL A 436 10.57 3.82 -15.41
CA VAL A 436 9.70 3.42 -16.52
C VAL A 436 9.41 4.58 -17.48
N LEU A 437 9.15 5.78 -16.96
CA LEU A 437 8.67 6.92 -17.72
C LEU A 437 9.78 7.94 -18.00
N PRO A 438 9.73 8.63 -19.16
CA PRO A 438 10.60 9.78 -19.41
C PRO A 438 10.17 10.99 -18.56
N PRO A 439 11.09 11.93 -18.22
CA PRO A 439 10.80 13.05 -17.33
C PRO A 439 9.55 13.89 -17.68
N PRO A 440 9.26 14.23 -18.96
CA PRO A 440 8.04 14.97 -19.29
C PRO A 440 6.75 14.24 -18.90
N ALA A 441 6.71 12.91 -19.05
CA ALA A 441 5.55 12.10 -18.69
C ALA A 441 5.36 12.01 -17.17
N ILE A 442 6.44 12.09 -16.39
CA ILE A 442 6.39 12.14 -14.93
C ILE A 442 5.69 13.43 -14.48
N ASP A 443 6.17 14.58 -14.93
CA ASP A 443 5.61 15.88 -14.54
C ASP A 443 4.14 16.02 -14.98
N GLU A 444 3.82 15.58 -16.21
CA GLU A 444 2.47 15.62 -16.75
C GLU A 444 1.53 14.68 -16.00
N THR A 445 1.98 13.47 -15.64
CA THR A 445 1.19 12.53 -14.83
C THR A 445 0.89 13.11 -13.45
N ALA A 446 1.89 13.70 -12.79
CA ALA A 446 1.70 14.28 -11.46
C ALA A 446 0.69 15.45 -11.50
N GLY A 447 0.80 16.33 -12.50
CA GLY A 447 -0.18 17.41 -12.72
C GLY A 447 -1.59 16.88 -13.04
N MET A 448 -1.69 15.84 -13.86
CA MET A 448 -2.96 15.20 -14.20
C MET A 448 -3.64 14.57 -12.99
N VAL A 449 -2.88 13.93 -12.09
CA VAL A 449 -3.42 13.36 -10.85
C VAL A 449 -3.89 14.46 -9.89
N GLU A 450 -3.24 15.63 -9.87
CA GLU A 450 -3.68 16.76 -9.04
C GLU A 450 -5.02 17.36 -9.47
N ALA A 451 -5.36 17.29 -10.76
CA ALA A 451 -6.64 17.71 -11.33
C ALA A 451 -7.49 16.51 -11.80
N LEU A 452 -7.32 15.34 -11.16
CA LEU A 452 -7.90 14.09 -11.63
C LEU A 452 -9.42 14.17 -11.79
N GLU A 453 -10.12 14.87 -10.90
CA GLU A 453 -11.57 15.08 -10.97
C GLU A 453 -12.04 15.81 -12.23
N ASP A 454 -11.16 16.50 -12.95
CA ASP A 454 -11.50 17.25 -14.16
C ASP A 454 -11.34 16.42 -15.44
N LEU A 455 -10.77 15.21 -15.35
CA LEU A 455 -10.65 14.32 -16.51
C LEU A 455 -12.03 13.83 -16.97
N SER A 456 -12.30 13.98 -18.27
CA SER A 456 -13.46 13.36 -18.91
C SER A 456 -13.29 11.86 -19.13
N ASP A 457 -12.04 11.39 -19.27
CA ASP A 457 -11.70 9.99 -19.52
C ASP A 457 -10.36 9.62 -18.86
N VAL A 458 -10.39 8.68 -17.91
CA VAL A 458 -9.18 8.17 -17.24
C VAL A 458 -8.23 7.40 -18.15
N SER A 459 -8.65 7.01 -19.36
CA SER A 459 -7.75 6.42 -20.36
C SER A 459 -6.65 7.41 -20.80
N GLU A 460 -6.85 8.72 -20.63
CA GLU A 460 -5.83 9.74 -20.84
C GLU A 460 -4.64 9.53 -19.90
N LEU A 461 -4.92 9.26 -18.61
CA LEU A 461 -3.91 8.92 -17.61
C LEU A 461 -3.20 7.61 -17.97
N SER A 462 -3.94 6.57 -18.37
CA SER A 462 -3.34 5.30 -18.84
C SER A 462 -2.38 5.50 -20.01
N ARG A 463 -2.70 6.43 -20.93
CA ARG A 463 -1.85 6.73 -22.08
C ARG A 463 -0.52 7.37 -21.68
N LEU A 464 -0.54 8.31 -20.72
CA LEU A 464 0.66 8.94 -20.18
C LEU A 464 1.54 7.93 -19.43
N LEU A 465 0.92 7.07 -18.61
CA LEU A 465 1.59 5.98 -17.89
C LEU A 465 2.16 4.90 -18.82
N SER A 466 1.84 4.95 -20.11
CA SER A 466 2.36 4.05 -21.15
C SER A 466 3.35 4.72 -22.10
N ALA A 467 3.73 5.98 -21.82
CA ALA A 467 4.69 6.69 -22.65
C ALA A 467 6.04 5.97 -22.61
N ALA A 468 6.46 5.43 -23.75
CA ALA A 468 7.77 4.82 -23.87
C ALA A 468 8.86 5.90 -23.79
N PRO A 469 10.02 5.60 -23.18
CA PRO A 469 11.21 6.43 -23.37
C PRO A 469 11.48 6.56 -24.88
N ALA A 470 11.76 7.77 -25.37
CA ALA A 470 12.22 7.93 -26.74
C ALA A 470 13.42 6.98 -26.96
N ALA A 471 13.35 6.11 -27.97
CA ALA A 471 14.46 5.22 -28.29
C ALA A 471 15.72 6.07 -28.39
N ALA A 472 16.75 5.73 -27.58
CA ALA A 472 18.05 6.34 -27.74
C ALA A 472 18.45 6.16 -29.20
N ALA A 473 18.64 7.28 -29.92
CA ALA A 473 19.14 7.22 -31.29
C ALA A 473 20.43 6.39 -31.29
N PRO A 474 20.60 5.47 -32.25
CA PRO A 474 21.67 4.47 -32.25
C PRO A 474 23.07 5.07 -32.20
#